data_AF-J9G8B2-F1
#
_entry.id   AF-J9G8B2-F1
#
_cell.length_a   1.000
_cell.length_b   1.000
_cell.length_c   1.000
_cell.angle_alpha   90.00
_cell.angle_beta   90.00
_cell.angle_gamma   90.00
#
_symmetry.space_group_name_H-M   'P 1'
#
loop_
_entity.id
_entity.type
_entity.pdbx_description
1 polymer ?
#
loop_
_entity_poly.entity_id
_entity_poly.type
_entity_poly.pdbx_seq_one_letter_code
_entity_poly.pdbx_strand_id
1 'polypeptide(L)'
;MVDSASNSRIVGTKVPAISKHLKNIFASGELIEEVVISKMETTTKHGAITGKTQTKETKFYNLDAILSVGYRVNSKNATAFRIWANKVLKYCCPVKLLQCKNNG
;
A
#
# COMPACT_ATOMS: atom_id res chain seq x y z
N MET A 1 -0.79 0.73 -8.20
CA MET A 1 -0.54 1.59 -7.03
C MET A 1 -1.87 2.03 -6.45
N VAL A 2 -1.93 2.37 -5.16
CA VAL A 2 -3.16 2.88 -4.49
C VAL A 2 -2.83 4.06 -3.58
N ASP A 3 -3.76 4.99 -3.40
CA ASP A 3 -3.65 6.07 -2.41
C ASP A 3 -4.01 5.58 -0.99
N SER A 4 -3.77 6.43 0.03
CA SER A 4 -4.03 6.09 1.44
C SER A 4 -5.51 5.85 1.77
N ALA A 5 -6.46 6.50 1.07
CA ALA A 5 -7.90 6.28 1.27
C ALA A 5 -8.34 4.94 0.67
N SER A 6 -7.86 4.62 -0.53
CA SER A 6 -8.05 3.30 -1.13
C SER A 6 -7.48 2.18 -0.25
N ASN A 7 -6.26 2.35 0.27
CA ASN A 7 -5.66 1.39 1.20
C ASN A 7 -6.50 1.23 2.48
N SER A 8 -6.93 2.35 3.08
CA SER A 8 -7.84 2.38 4.23
C SER A 8 -9.10 1.53 4.02
N ARG A 9 -9.70 1.57 2.83
CA ARG A 9 -10.85 0.73 2.47
C ARG A 9 -10.50 -0.76 2.38
N ILE A 10 -9.34 -1.10 1.78
CA ILE A 10 -8.86 -2.49 1.63
C ILE A 10 -8.65 -3.13 2.99
N VAL A 11 -7.90 -2.47 3.87
CA VAL A 11 -7.51 -3.04 5.18
C VAL A 11 -8.45 -2.65 6.32
N GLY A 12 -9.52 -1.89 6.06
CA GLY A 12 -10.57 -1.55 7.04
C GLY A 12 -10.07 -0.76 8.25
N THR A 13 -9.25 0.27 8.03
CA THR A 13 -8.81 1.21 9.08
C THR A 13 -8.93 2.65 8.59
N LYS A 14 -8.68 3.65 9.44
CA LYS A 14 -8.75 5.07 9.05
C LYS A 14 -7.46 5.52 8.36
N VAL A 15 -7.57 6.50 7.45
CA VAL A 15 -6.41 7.10 6.74
C VAL A 15 -5.28 7.56 7.68
N PRO A 16 -5.54 8.20 8.85
CA PRO A 16 -4.48 8.57 9.78
C PRO A 16 -3.67 7.38 10.30
N ALA A 17 -4.30 6.21 10.47
CA ALA A 17 -3.62 5.00 10.88
C ALA A 17 -2.71 4.47 9.76
N ILE A 18 -3.16 4.52 8.51
CA ILE A 18 -2.34 4.20 7.33
C ILE A 18 -1.09 5.09 7.29
N SER A 19 -1.27 6.41 7.43
CA SER A 19 -0.15 7.37 7.45
C SER A 19 0.83 7.09 8.60
N LYS A 20 0.32 6.72 9.78
CA LYS A 20 1.17 6.33 10.93
C LYS A 20 1.98 5.06 10.62
N HIS A 21 1.36 4.04 10.05
CA HIS A 21 2.06 2.80 9.68
C HIS A 21 3.14 3.04 8.63
N LEU A 22 2.83 3.79 7.57
CA LEU A 22 3.80 4.17 6.54
C LEU A 22 5.00 4.92 7.11
N LYS A 23 4.76 5.91 7.98
CA LYS A 23 5.83 6.66 8.66
C LYS A 23 6.75 5.71 9.44
N ASN A 24 6.18 4.74 10.16
CA ASN A 24 6.98 3.78 10.93
C ASN A 24 7.76 2.81 10.03
N ILE A 25 7.16 2.36 8.92
CA ILE A 25 7.81 1.49 7.94
C ILE A 25 9.05 2.20 7.38
N PHE A 26 8.93 3.47 6.95
CA PHE A 26 10.05 4.25 6.45
C PHE A 26 11.09 4.55 7.53
N ALA A 27 10.65 4.90 8.75
CA ALA A 27 11.56 5.14 9.87
C ALA A 27 12.37 3.90 10.26
N SER A 28 11.80 2.70 10.07
CA SER A 28 12.50 1.44 10.33
C SER A 28 13.43 1.00 9.20
N GLY A 29 13.40 1.67 8.04
CA GLY A 29 14.16 1.27 6.86
C GLY A 29 13.64 0.01 6.15
N GLU A 30 12.44 -0.49 6.51
CA GLU A 30 11.82 -1.65 5.85
C GLU A 30 11.54 -1.36 4.36
N LEU A 31 11.11 -0.13 4.06
CA LEU A 31 10.92 0.36 2.68
C LEU A 31 11.59 1.72 2.51
N ILE A 32 12.04 1.99 1.28
CA ILE A 32 12.56 3.29 0.87
C ILE A 32 11.40 4.08 0.23
N GLU A 33 11.07 5.24 0.81
CA GLU A 33 9.91 6.05 0.40
C GLU A 33 9.93 6.36 -1.11
N GLU A 34 11.09 6.70 -1.64
CA GLU A 34 11.31 7.09 -3.05
C GLU A 34 11.03 5.95 -4.05
N VAL A 35 11.17 4.69 -3.62
CA VAL A 35 10.97 3.51 -4.48
C VAL A 35 9.51 3.07 -4.51
N VAL A 36 8.79 3.30 -3.41
CA VAL A 36 7.43 2.79 -3.24
C VAL A 36 6.34 3.84 -3.45
N ILE A 37 6.71 5.12 -3.55
CA ILE A 37 5.77 6.23 -3.77
C ILE A 37 5.91 6.79 -5.18
N SER A 38 4.77 6.91 -5.86
CA SER A 38 4.60 7.77 -7.03
C SER A 38 3.77 9.00 -6.63
N LYS A 39 4.25 10.19 -7.00
CA LYS A 39 3.50 11.44 -6.84
C LYS A 39 2.74 11.69 -8.14
N MET A 40 1.41 11.71 -8.08
CA MET A 40 0.57 12.06 -9.21
C MET A 40 -0.16 13.37 -8.91
N GLU A 41 -0.09 14.31 -9.86
CA GLU A 41 -0.87 15.53 -9.80
C GLU A 41 -2.32 15.20 -10.16
N THR A 42 -3.24 15.29 -9.19
CA THR A 42 -4.66 15.15 -9.47
C THR A 42 -5.26 16.54 -9.66
N THR A 43 -5.49 16.94 -10.91
CA THR A 43 -6.24 18.17 -11.23
C THR A 43 -7.71 17.93 -10.89
N THR A 44 -8.10 18.27 -9.68
CA THR A 44 -9.50 18.16 -9.28
C THR A 44 -10.25 19.41 -9.76
N LYS A 45 -11.19 19.24 -10.68
CA LYS A 45 -12.15 20.30 -11.05
C LYS A 45 -13.19 20.47 -9.95
N HIS A 46 -12.80 20.93 -8.76
CA HIS A 46 -13.77 21.40 -7.80
C HIS A 46 -14.00 22.88 -8.02
N GLY A 47 -15.21 23.20 -8.50
CA GLY A 47 -15.89 24.49 -8.33
C GLY A 47 -15.09 25.70 -8.80
N ALA A 48 -15.52 26.27 -9.94
CA ALA A 48 -15.10 27.57 -10.42
C ALA A 48 -14.98 28.62 -9.28
N ILE A 49 -13.75 28.89 -8.86
CA ILE A 49 -13.34 30.20 -8.38
C ILE A 49 -12.19 30.58 -9.29
N THR A 50 -12.43 31.56 -10.15
CA THR A 50 -11.46 32.14 -11.08
C THR A 50 -10.17 32.47 -10.32
N GLY A 51 -9.11 31.66 -10.49
CA GLY A 51 -7.76 31.96 -10.02
C GLY A 51 -7.14 31.07 -8.93
N LYS A 52 -7.79 29.99 -8.44
CA LYS A 52 -7.14 29.05 -7.50
C LYS A 52 -7.25 27.59 -7.93
N THR A 53 -6.33 27.17 -8.79
CA THR A 53 -6.06 25.74 -9.00
C THR A 53 -5.38 25.20 -7.73
N GLN A 54 -6.12 24.54 -6.83
CA GLN A 54 -5.48 23.77 -5.76
C GLN A 54 -5.05 22.42 -6.34
N THR A 55 -3.80 22.35 -6.79
CA THR A 55 -3.13 21.08 -7.06
C THR A 55 -2.94 20.37 -5.71
N LYS A 56 -3.74 19.33 -5.45
CA LYS A 56 -3.45 18.41 -4.35
C LYS A 56 -2.51 17.33 -4.88
N GLU A 57 -1.26 17.36 -4.42
CA GLU A 57 -0.35 16.22 -4.61
C GLU A 57 -0.92 15.02 -3.85
N THR A 58 -1.27 13.97 -4.58
CA THR A 58 -1.71 12.70 -3.98
C THR A 58 -0.59 11.68 -4.14
N LYS A 59 -0.17 11.11 -3.02
CA LYS A 59 0.83 10.03 -2.98
C LYS A 59 0.15 8.69 -3.28
N PHE A 60 0.69 7.95 -4.24
CA PHE A 60 0.28 6.60 -4.60
C PHE A 60 1.36 5.61 -4.20
N TYR A 61 0.95 4.52 -3.57
CA TYR A 61 1.83 3.52 -2.99
C TYR A 61 1.81 2.24 -3.82
N ASN A 62 2.98 1.63 -4.03
CA ASN A 62 3.12 0.36 -4.74
C ASN A 62 2.62 -0.84 -3.91
N LEU A 63 2.76 -2.05 -4.45
CA LEU A 63 2.29 -3.27 -3.80
C LEU A 63 3.00 -3.52 -2.46
N ASP A 64 4.31 -3.27 -2.37
CA ASP A 64 5.11 -3.54 -1.18
C ASP A 64 4.63 -2.71 0.02
N ALA A 65 4.31 -1.44 -0.22
CA ALA A 65 3.73 -0.56 0.79
C ALA A 65 2.32 -1.03 1.24
N ILE A 66 1.48 -1.51 0.32
CA ILE A 66 0.15 -2.04 0.65
C ILE A 66 0.28 -3.30 1.50
N LEU A 67 1.16 -4.23 1.10
CA LEU A 67 1.43 -5.46 1.84
C LEU A 67 1.94 -5.15 3.24
N SER A 68 2.98 -4.31 3.35
CA SER A 68 3.60 -3.94 4.64
C SER A 68 2.58 -3.34 5.61
N VAL A 69 1.70 -2.46 5.13
CA VAL A 69 0.61 -1.90 5.94
C VAL A 69 -0.43 -2.98 6.30
N GLY A 70 -0.85 -3.79 5.33
CA GLY A 70 -1.85 -4.84 5.53
C GLY A 70 -1.44 -5.91 6.54
N TYR A 71 -0.13 -6.18 6.69
CA TYR A 71 0.39 -7.07 7.73
C TYR A 71 0.48 -6.43 9.12
N ARG A 72 0.48 -5.10 9.22
CA ARG A 72 0.57 -4.35 10.49
C ARG A 72 -0.79 -3.94 11.06
N VAL A 73 -1.85 -3.92 10.24
CA VAL A 73 -3.20 -3.54 10.67
C VAL A 73 -3.95 -4.74 11.27
N ASN A 74 -4.53 -4.54 12.45
CA ASN A 74 -5.38 -5.55 13.09
C ASN A 74 -6.87 -5.23 12.86
N SER A 75 -7.44 -5.73 11.77
CA SER A 75 -8.86 -5.62 11.46
C SER A 75 -9.36 -6.88 10.75
N LYS A 76 -10.69 -7.07 10.70
CA LYS A 76 -11.29 -8.17 9.93
C LYS A 76 -10.91 -8.11 8.44
N ASN A 77 -10.92 -6.90 7.86
CA ASN A 77 -10.54 -6.68 6.47
C ASN A 77 -9.06 -6.96 6.22
N ALA A 78 -8.17 -6.55 7.14
CA ALA A 78 -6.75 -6.86 7.05
C ALA A 78 -6.49 -8.37 7.19
N THR A 79 -7.24 -9.10 8.01
CA THR A 79 -7.21 -10.57 8.06
C THR A 79 -7.62 -11.19 6.72
N ALA A 80 -8.73 -10.75 6.14
CA ALA A 80 -9.17 -11.23 4.83
C ALA A 80 -8.14 -10.93 3.73
N PHE A 81 -7.58 -9.72 3.73
CA PHE A 81 -6.50 -9.31 2.84
C PHE A 81 -5.27 -10.23 2.97
N ARG A 82 -4.83 -10.54 4.19
CA ARG A 82 -3.70 -11.45 4.44
C ARG A 82 -3.97 -12.88 3.96
N ILE A 83 -5.20 -13.38 4.15
CA ILE A 83 -5.60 -14.70 3.64
C ILE A 83 -5.51 -14.72 2.10
N TRP A 84 -6.07 -13.70 1.45
CA TRP A 84 -6.00 -13.55 0.00
C TRP A 84 -4.55 -13.44 -0.49
N ALA A 85 -3.74 -12.57 0.10
CA ALA A 85 -2.34 -12.36 -0.27
C ALA A 85 -1.54 -13.66 -0.15
N ASN A 86 -1.70 -14.40 0.95
CA ASN A 86 -1.06 -15.70 1.13
C ASN A 86 -1.51 -16.74 0.09
N LYS A 87 -2.79 -16.74 -0.29
CA LYS A 87 -3.31 -17.62 -1.35
C LYS A 87 -2.66 -17.30 -2.69
N VAL A 88 -2.55 -16.03 -3.05
CA VAL A 88 -1.89 -15.58 -4.28
C VAL A 88 -0.41 -15.95 -4.28
N LEU A 89 0.30 -15.71 -3.18
CA LEU A 89 1.72 -16.07 -3.06
C LEU A 89 1.95 -17.58 -3.21
N LYS A 90 1.11 -18.41 -2.58
CA LYS A 90 1.18 -19.88 -2.72
C LYS A 90 0.88 -20.35 -4.14
N TYR A 91 -0.01 -19.65 -4.84
CA TYR A 91 -0.34 -19.97 -6.23
C TYR A 91 0.81 -19.60 -7.18
N CYS A 92 1.36 -18.39 -7.06
CA CYS A 92 2.46 -17.91 -7.91
C CYS A 92 3.79 -18.58 -7.60
N CYS A 93 4.03 -18.92 -6.33
CA CYS A 93 5.23 -19.60 -5.88
C CYS A 93 4.83 -20.84 -5.06
N PRO A 94 4.57 -21.98 -5.73
CA PRO A 94 4.45 -23.24 -5.04
C PRO A 94 5.73 -23.46 -4.23
N VAL A 95 5.65 -23.54 -2.90
CA VAL A 95 6.80 -23.75 -2.00
C VAL A 95 7.63 -24.98 -2.40
N LYS A 96 7.00 -25.94 -3.10
CA LYS A 96 7.64 -27.11 -3.71
C LYS A 96 8.72 -26.76 -4.76
N LEU A 97 8.62 -25.62 -5.43
CA LEU A 97 9.61 -25.15 -6.41
C LEU A 97 10.84 -24.47 -5.76
N LEU A 98 10.71 -23.97 -4.52
CA LEU A 98 11.83 -23.36 -3.79
C LEU A 98 12.82 -24.40 -3.26
N GLN A 99 12.36 -25.60 -2.89
CA GLN A 99 13.26 -26.69 -2.46
C GLN A 99 14.12 -27.25 -3.61
N CYS A 100 13.71 -27.07 -4.87
CA CYS A 100 14.50 -27.53 -6.02
C CYS A 100 15.64 -26.58 -6.42
N LYS A 101 15.65 -25.32 -5.95
CA LYS A 101 16.68 -24.33 -6.33
C LYS A 101 17.88 -24.26 -5.38
N ASN A 102 17.82 -24.90 -4.21
CA ASN A 102 18.88 -24.85 -3.19
C ASN A 102 19.72 -26.14 -3.13
N ASN A 103 19.49 -27.10 -4.03
CA ASN A 103 20.21 -28.38 -4.11
C ASN A 103 20.90 -28.55 -5.49
N GLY A 104 21.76 -27.60 -5.87
CA GLY A 104 22.54 -27.65 -7.10
C GLY A 104 23.78 -26.78 -7.00
#